data_AF-A0A2E0I6A8-F1
#
_entry.id   AF-A0A2E0I6A8-F1
#
_cell.length_a   1.000
_cell.length_b   1.000
_cell.length_c   1.000
_cell.angle_alpha   90.00
_cell.angle_beta   90.00
_cell.angle_gamma   90.00
#
_symmetry.space_group_name_H-M   'P 1'
#
loop_
_entity.id
_entity.type
_entity.pdbx_description
1 polymer ?
#
loop_
_entity_poly.entity_id
_entity_poly.type
_entity_poly.pdbx_seq_one_letter_code
_entity_poly.pdbx_strand_id
1 'polypeptide(L)'
;MSHSYQIQKNCLIIQMSKIEDDMSFINSLFSQDCKHLILDLTEVSNLNTEHLTKFTTFGKNLVQTNSFVMISNQFLHDEFLVVPTLQEAFDIIEMEDIERSLNI
;
A
#
# COMPACT_ATOMS: atom_id res chain seq x y z
N MET A 1 3.27 -12.33 15.35
CA MET A 1 2.19 -11.46 14.86
C MET A 1 2.14 -11.64 13.36
N SER A 2 0.95 -11.65 12.75
CA SER A 2 0.80 -11.89 11.31
C SER A 2 1.02 -10.67 10.43
N HIS A 3 1.20 -9.52 11.06
CA HIS A 3 1.54 -8.26 10.44
C HIS A 3 2.43 -7.45 11.39
N SER A 4 3.18 -6.51 10.83
CA SER A 4 3.87 -5.44 11.54
C SER A 4 3.57 -4.11 10.86
N TYR A 5 3.80 -2.99 11.55
CA TYR A 5 3.60 -1.67 10.96
C TYR A 5 4.65 -0.67 11.41
N GLN A 6 4.83 0.37 10.58
CA GLN A 6 5.61 1.56 10.90
C GLN A 6 5.04 2.77 10.17
N ILE A 7 5.32 3.97 10.68
CA ILE A 7 4.96 5.23 10.03
C ILE A 7 6.24 5.94 9.60
N GLN A 8 6.35 6.29 8.33
CA GLN A 8 7.52 6.96 7.76
C GLN A 8 7.09 7.85 6.60
N LYS A 9 7.60 9.10 6.53
CA LYS A 9 7.28 10.05 5.46
C LYS A 9 5.77 10.18 5.17
N ASN A 10 4.95 10.33 6.22
CA ASN A 10 3.48 10.37 6.12
C ASN A 10 2.83 9.13 5.48
N CYS A 11 3.56 8.02 5.38
CA CYS A 11 3.05 6.74 4.91
C CYS A 11 2.85 5.80 6.09
N LEU A 12 1.67 5.19 6.20
CA LEU A 12 1.50 3.99 7.00
C LEU A 12 2.02 2.81 6.18
N ILE A 13 3.01 2.09 6.70
CA ILE A 13 3.55 0.90 6.07
C ILE A 13 3.08 -0.30 6.87
N ILE A 14 2.32 -1.19 6.24
CA ILE A 14 1.86 -2.45 6.82
C ILE A 14 2.60 -3.59 6.12
N GLN A 15 3.39 -4.35 6.87
CA GLN A 15 3.99 -5.58 6.37
C GLN A 15 3.13 -6.77 6.79
N MET A 16 2.68 -7.56 5.81
CA MET A 16 1.90 -8.76 6.05
C MET A 16 2.74 -10.01 5.81
N SER A 17 2.68 -10.97 6.73
CA SER A 17 3.36 -12.27 6.56
C SER A 17 2.43 -13.35 6.00
N LYS A 18 1.13 -13.07 5.88
CA LYS A 18 0.09 -13.97 5.36
C LYS A 18 -1.11 -13.18 4.86
N ILE A 19 -1.93 -13.79 4.01
CA ILE A 19 -3.19 -13.21 3.55
C ILE A 19 -4.20 -13.20 4.71
N GLU A 20 -4.84 -12.05 4.93
CA GLU A 20 -5.93 -11.88 5.87
C GLU A 20 -7.11 -11.24 5.15
N ASP A 21 -8.32 -11.77 5.35
CA ASP A 21 -9.54 -11.21 4.75
C ASP A 21 -10.01 -9.95 5.48
N ASP A 22 -9.69 -9.84 6.78
CA ASP A 22 -10.06 -8.69 7.61
C ASP A 22 -8.95 -7.63 7.64
N MET A 23 -9.19 -6.51 6.95
CA MET A 23 -8.31 -5.35 6.92
C MET A 23 -8.73 -4.23 7.87
N SER A 24 -9.72 -4.46 8.73
CA SER A 24 -10.29 -3.43 9.61
C SER A 24 -9.26 -2.85 10.58
N PHE A 25 -8.24 -3.63 10.97
CA PHE A 25 -7.16 -3.16 11.82
C PHE A 25 -6.38 -1.99 11.18
N ILE A 26 -6.23 -1.97 9.84
CA ILE A 26 -5.52 -0.90 9.14
C ILE A 26 -6.26 0.43 9.35
N ASN A 27 -7.60 0.44 9.37
CA ASN A 27 -8.37 1.66 9.67
C ASN A 27 -8.05 2.23 11.05
N SER A 28 -7.77 1.36 12.04
CA SER A 28 -7.42 1.79 13.40
C SER A 28 -5.98 2.34 13.50
N LEU A 29 -5.08 1.87 12.62
CA LEU A 29 -3.69 2.32 12.54
C LEU A 29 -3.53 3.57 11.66
N PHE A 30 -4.46 3.80 10.72
CA PHE A 30 -4.43 4.94 9.81
C PHE A 30 -4.83 6.22 10.55
N SER A 31 -3.82 6.87 11.14
CA SER A 31 -3.95 8.11 11.91
C SER A 31 -3.90 9.36 11.03
N GLN A 32 -4.21 10.53 11.60
CA GLN A 32 -4.19 11.82 10.88
C GLN A 32 -2.80 12.22 10.35
N ASP A 33 -1.72 11.66 10.91
CA ASP A 33 -0.36 11.92 10.45
C ASP A 33 -0.01 11.10 9.19
N CYS A 34 -0.84 10.13 8.82
CA CYS A 34 -0.72 9.29 7.65
C CYS A 34 -1.59 9.84 6.51
N LYS A 35 -0.96 10.07 5.35
CA LYS A 35 -1.63 10.41 4.10
C LYS A 35 -1.69 9.21 3.15
N HIS A 36 -0.60 8.47 3.05
CA HIS A 36 -0.45 7.37 2.11
C HIS A 36 -0.46 6.03 2.83
N LEU A 37 -0.76 4.97 2.09
CA LEU A 37 -0.69 3.60 2.58
C LEU A 37 0.24 2.79 1.68
N ILE A 38 1.18 2.09 2.31
CA ILE A 38 2.04 1.11 1.66
C ILE A 38 1.73 -0.25 2.28
N LEU A 39 1.36 -1.20 1.43
CA LEU A 39 1.12 -2.59 1.84
C LEU A 39 2.24 -3.48 1.34
N ASP A 40 3.12 -3.89 2.24
CA ASP A 40 4.23 -4.79 1.95
C ASP A 40 3.77 -6.25 2.06
N LEU A 41 3.73 -6.90 0.89
CA LEU A 41 3.31 -8.28 0.68
C LEU A 41 4.48 -9.18 0.28
N THR A 42 5.73 -8.75 0.50
CA THR A 42 6.94 -9.49 0.11
C THR A 42 7.03 -10.86 0.79
N GLU A 43 6.51 -10.99 2.00
CA GLU A 43 6.48 -12.25 2.76
C GLU A 43 5.22 -13.10 2.49
N VAL A 44 4.26 -12.58 1.72
CA VAL A 44 3.02 -13.30 1.42
C VAL A 44 3.25 -14.29 0.28
N SER A 45 3.16 -15.58 0.58
CA SER A 45 3.07 -16.62 -0.44
C SER A 45 1.65 -16.74 -0.99
N ASN A 46 1.51 -17.01 -2.30
CA ASN A 46 0.24 -17.31 -2.97
C ASN A 46 -0.70 -16.11 -3.17
N LEU A 47 -0.14 -14.92 -3.40
CA LEU A 47 -0.91 -13.81 -3.93
C LEU A 47 -1.55 -14.20 -5.28
N ASN A 48 -2.72 -13.63 -5.57
CA ASN A 48 -3.39 -13.79 -6.85
C ASN A 48 -4.11 -12.48 -7.20
N THR A 49 -4.64 -12.38 -8.42
CA THR A 49 -5.32 -11.19 -8.90
C THR A 49 -6.51 -10.78 -8.02
N GLU A 50 -7.28 -11.74 -7.48
CA GLU A 50 -8.42 -11.43 -6.60
C GLU A 50 -7.96 -10.73 -5.31
N HIS A 51 -6.86 -11.21 -4.70
CA HIS A 51 -6.26 -10.57 -3.54
C HIS A 51 -5.78 -9.14 -3.86
N LEU A 52 -5.08 -8.96 -4.97
CA LEU A 52 -4.60 -7.63 -5.41
C LEU A 52 -5.75 -6.66 -5.65
N THR A 53 -6.85 -7.11 -6.28
CA THR A 53 -8.06 -6.31 -6.48
C THR A 53 -8.71 -5.91 -5.16
N LYS A 54 -8.83 -6.84 -4.21
CA LYS A 54 -9.36 -6.55 -2.86
C LYS A 54 -8.51 -5.51 -2.14
N PHE A 55 -7.19 -5.69 -2.11
CA PHE A 55 -6.27 -4.76 -1.47
C PHE A 55 -6.28 -3.38 -2.13
N THR A 56 -6.31 -3.34 -3.46
CA THR A 56 -6.41 -2.09 -4.22
C THR A 56 -7.68 -1.33 -3.90
N THR A 57 -8.81 -2.03 -3.88
CA THR A 57 -10.12 -1.42 -3.56
C THR A 57 -10.12 -0.88 -2.12
N PHE A 58 -9.65 -1.68 -1.16
CA PHE A 58 -9.54 -1.28 0.24
C PHE A 58 -8.63 -0.06 0.40
N GLY A 59 -7.40 -0.14 -0.12
CA GLY A 59 -6.37 0.88 0.03
C GLY A 59 -6.82 2.22 -0.56
N LYS A 60 -7.30 2.22 -1.80
CA LYS A 60 -7.82 3.43 -2.46
C LYS A 60 -8.99 4.08 -1.70
N ASN A 61 -9.90 3.27 -1.16
CA ASN A 61 -11.00 3.79 -0.35
C ASN A 61 -10.51 4.43 0.97
N LEU A 62 -9.46 3.87 1.59
CA LEU A 62 -8.91 4.39 2.83
C LEU A 62 -8.13 5.70 2.64
N VAL A 63 -7.26 5.77 1.62
CA VAL A 63 -6.38 6.94 1.40
C VAL A 63 -7.06 8.07 0.60
N GLN A 64 -8.20 7.77 -0.03
CA GLN A 64 -9.01 8.68 -0.85
C GLN A 64 -8.22 9.32 -2.00
N THR A 65 -7.76 10.55 -1.81
CA THR A 65 -7.04 11.34 -2.83
C THR A 65 -5.53 11.14 -2.77
N ASN A 66 -5.02 10.45 -1.75
CA ASN A 66 -3.61 10.16 -1.59
C ASN A 66 -3.25 8.79 -2.21
N SER A 67 -1.99 8.41 -2.11
CA SER A 67 -1.46 7.21 -2.76
C SER A 67 -1.67 5.93 -1.96
N PHE A 68 -1.94 4.84 -2.67
CA PHE A 68 -1.87 3.48 -2.16
C PHE A 68 -0.92 2.66 -3.05
N VAL A 69 0.14 2.10 -2.47
CA VAL A 69 1.14 1.29 -3.18
C VAL A 69 1.30 -0.07 -2.51
N MET A 70 1.43 -1.12 -3.30
CA MET A 70 1.74 -2.47 -2.80
C MET A 70 3.18 -2.84 -3.12
N ILE A 71 3.83 -3.59 -2.24
CA ILE A 71 5.18 -4.11 -2.47
C ILE A 71 5.12 -5.63 -2.63
N SER A 72 5.61 -6.16 -3.75
CA SER A 72 5.74 -7.59 -3.98
C SER A 72 6.75 -7.91 -5.09
N ASN A 73 7.47 -9.03 -4.94
CA ASN A 73 8.37 -9.57 -5.96
C ASN A 73 7.69 -10.59 -6.89
N GLN A 74 6.44 -10.96 -6.61
CA GLN A 74 5.75 -12.04 -7.33
C GLN A 74 4.82 -11.53 -8.44
N PHE A 75 4.39 -10.25 -8.37
CA PHE A 75 3.37 -9.68 -9.25
C PHE A 75 3.79 -8.30 -9.73
N LEU A 76 4.13 -8.20 -11.01
CA LEU A 76 4.22 -6.93 -11.73
C LEU A 76 3.08 -6.98 -12.77
N HIS A 77 1.98 -6.29 -12.49
CA HIS A 77 0.83 -6.19 -13.38
C HIS A 77 0.51 -4.72 -13.56
N ASP A 78 0.44 -4.26 -14.81
CA ASP A 78 0.22 -2.84 -15.14
C ASP A 78 -1.11 -2.28 -14.58
N GLU A 79 -2.06 -3.16 -14.23
CA GLU A 79 -3.35 -2.79 -13.64
C GLU A 79 -3.25 -2.38 -12.16
N PHE A 80 -2.23 -2.87 -11.44
CA PHE A 80 -2.05 -2.61 -10.01
C PHE A 80 -0.76 -1.83 -9.77
N LEU A 81 -0.79 -0.88 -8.84
CA LEU A 81 0.40 -0.17 -8.40
C LEU A 81 1.22 -1.04 -7.44
N VAL A 82 1.88 -2.05 -8.01
CA VAL A 82 2.75 -3.00 -7.29
C VAL A 82 4.19 -2.75 -7.73
N VAL A 83 5.07 -2.56 -6.75
CA VAL A 83 6.50 -2.37 -6.96
C VAL A 83 7.31 -3.41 -6.17
N PRO A 84 8.54 -3.75 -6.58
CA PRO A 84 9.39 -4.71 -5.88
C PRO A 84 9.95 -4.18 -4.55
N THR A 85 10.09 -2.86 -4.37
CA THR A 85 10.81 -2.31 -3.21
C THR A 85 10.09 -1.16 -2.51
N LEU A 86 10.38 -0.99 -1.22
CA LEU A 86 9.91 0.17 -0.45
C LEU A 86 10.45 1.50 -0.98
N GLN A 87 11.67 1.49 -1.54
CA GLN A 87 12.23 2.69 -2.16
C GLN A 87 11.38 3.12 -3.36
N GLU A 88 11.08 2.21 -4.27
CA GLU A 88 10.23 2.51 -5.43
C GLU A 88 8.82 2.93 -5.01
N ALA A 89 8.28 2.36 -3.93
CA ALA A 89 6.99 2.80 -3.39
C ALA A 89 7.03 4.27 -2.96
N PHE A 90 8.11 4.69 -2.30
CA PHE A 90 8.30 6.11 -1.97
C PHE A 90 8.50 6.98 -3.20
N ASP A 91 9.29 6.53 -4.18
CA ASP A 91 9.57 7.30 -5.39
C ASP A 91 8.26 7.58 -6.19
N ILE A 92 7.37 6.58 -6.28
CA ILE A 92 6.04 6.73 -6.88
C ILE A 92 5.16 7.71 -6.10
N ILE A 93 5.10 7.57 -4.77
CA ILE A 93 4.30 8.46 -3.92
C ILE A 93 4.78 9.92 -4.05
N GLU A 94 6.10 10.13 -4.05
CA GLU A 94 6.69 11.45 -4.21
C GLU A 94 6.35 12.05 -5.58
N MET A 95 6.43 11.26 -6.65
CA MET A 95 6.02 11.70 -7.98
C MET A 95 4.54 12.09 -8.04
N GLU A 96 3.63 11.24 -7.52
CA GLU A 96 2.21 11.54 -7.48
C GLU A 96 1.87 12.75 -6.61
N ASP A 97 2.59 12.98 -5.52
CA ASP A 97 2.42 14.17 -4.68
C ASP A 97 2.84 15.45 -5.40
N ILE A 98 3.90 15.39 -6.19
CA ILE A 98 4.32 16.50 -7.04
C ILE A 98 3.23 16.79 -8.09
N GLU A 99 2.71 15.76 -8.77
CA GLU A 99 1.63 15.89 -9.75
C GLU A 99 0.36 16.49 -9.13
N ARG A 100 -0.08 15.97 -7.97
CA ARG A 100 -1.22 16.53 -7.20
C ARG A 100 -0.99 17.98 -6.79
N SER A 101 0.23 18.32 -6.37
CA SER A 101 0.59 19.70 -5.98
C SER A 101 0.58 20.66 -7.16
N LEU A 102 0.91 20.16 -8.35
CA LEU A 102 0.84 20.88 -9.62
C LEU A 102 -0.58 20.83 -10.24
N ASN A 103 -1.48 20.03 -9.66
CA ASN A 103 -2.84 19.77 -10.14
C ASN A 103 -2.86 19.32 -11.62
N ILE A 104 -1.93 18.41 -11.96
CA ILE A 104 -1.78 17.77 -13.27
C ILE A 104 -1.92 16.26 -13.17
#